data_AF-A0A822DPU4-F1
#
_entry.id   AF-A0A822DPU4-F1
#
_cell.length_a   1.000
_cell.length_b   1.000
_cell.length_c   1.000
_cell.angle_alpha   90.00
_cell.angle_beta   90.00
_cell.angle_gamma   90.00
#
_symmetry.space_group_name_H-M   'P 1'
#
loop_
_entity.id
_entity.type
_entity.pdbx_description
1 polymer ?
#
loop_
_entity_poly.entity_id
_entity_poly.type
_entity_poly.pdbx_seq_one_letter_code
_entity_poly.pdbx_strand_id
1 'polypeptide(L)' 'KGVFKRRTCESQLFTMDHAMAIIGYGYDEGLKLPYWIIKNSYGAGWGEKGYIRTIKDAYKMCGVAYEAYTAKLS' A
#
# COMPACT_ATOMS: atom_id res chain seq x y z
N LYS A 1 -5.18 13.78 3.53
CA LYS A 1 -4.18 13.19 2.62
C LYS A 1 -2.92 12.89 3.42
N GLY A 2 -2.29 11.73 3.27
CA GLY A 2 -1.07 11.38 3.98
C GLY A 2 -0.54 9.99 3.63
N VAL A 3 0.63 9.65 4.16
CA VAL A 3 1.23 8.31 4.07
C VAL A 3 0.80 7.50 5.29
N PHE A 4 0.00 6.46 5.06
CA PHE A 4 -0.50 5.55 6.08
C PHE A 4 0.64 4.75 6.72
N LYS A 5 0.67 4.79 8.06
CA LYS A 5 1.58 4.04 8.92
C LYS A 5 0.81 3.54 10.13
N ARG A 6 0.74 2.22 10.31
CA ARG A 6 0.17 1.62 11.53
C ARG A 6 1.13 0.58 12.08
N ARG A 7 1.56 0.74 13.34
CA ARG A 7 2.47 -0.22 14.00
C ARG A 7 1.83 -1.60 14.18
N THR A 8 0.51 -1.66 14.24
CA THR A 8 -0.28 -2.88 14.49
C THR A 8 -0.87 -3.47 13.21
N CYS A 9 -0.41 -3.04 12.04
CA CYS A 9 -0.71 -3.82 10.84
C CYS A 9 0.18 -5.05 10.86
N GLU A 10 -0.40 -6.21 11.18
CA GLU A 10 0.34 -7.46 11.19
C GLU A 10 0.93 -7.72 9.81
N SER A 11 2.19 -8.14 9.81
CA SER A 11 2.92 -8.52 8.60
C SER A 11 3.04 -10.04 8.50
N GLN A 12 2.11 -10.77 9.11
CA GLN A 12 2.09 -12.23 9.04
C GLN A 12 1.32 -12.65 7.78
N LEU A 13 1.87 -13.62 7.04
CA LEU A 13 1.25 -14.11 5.80
C LEU A 13 -0.19 -14.59 6.01
N PHE A 14 -0.45 -15.26 7.14
CA PHE A 14 -1.75 -15.87 7.43
C PHE A 14 -2.85 -14.89 7.89
N THR A 15 -2.52 -13.60 8.10
CA THR A 15 -3.50 -12.60 8.55
C THR A 15 -3.84 -11.56 7.49
N MET A 16 -3.36 -11.75 6.26
CA MET A 16 -3.71 -10.90 5.13
C MET A 16 -5.09 -11.28 4.57
N ASP A 17 -5.99 -10.29 4.46
CA ASP A 17 -7.40 -10.50 4.12
C ASP A 17 -7.89 -9.67 2.92
N HIS A 18 -7.08 -8.73 2.42
CA HIS A 18 -7.49 -7.77 1.40
C HIS A 18 -6.44 -7.59 0.31
N ALA A 19 -6.86 -7.83 -0.94
CA ALA A 19 -6.03 -7.63 -2.12
C ALA A 19 -6.28 -6.25 -2.75
N MET A 20 -5.20 -5.55 -3.08
CA MET A 20 -5.23 -4.22 -3.70
C MET A 20 -4.18 -4.11 -4.80
N ALA A 21 -4.27 -3.07 -5.64
CA ALA A 21 -3.33 -2.86 -6.74
C ALA A 21 -2.33 -1.76 -6.42
N ILE A 22 -1.04 -2.09 -6.38
CA ILE A 22 0.03 -1.10 -6.40
C ILE A 22 0.08 -0.49 -7.81
N ILE A 23 -0.10 0.83 -7.91
CA ILE A 23 -0.13 1.54 -9.20
C ILE A 23 1.04 2.51 -9.37
N GLY A 24 1.88 2.66 -8.35
CA GLY A 24 3.02 3.56 -8.38
C GLY A 24 3.69 3.70 -7.03
N TYR A 25 4.70 4.55 -6.99
CA TYR A 25 5.46 4.89 -5.80
C TYR A 25 5.90 6.35 -5.86
N GLY A 26 6.36 6.88 -4.73
CA GLY A 26 6.92 8.20 -4.64
C GLY A 26 7.75 8.38 -3.38
N TYR A 27 8.16 9.62 -3.13
CA TYR A 27 8.89 10.00 -1.93
C TYR A 27 8.18 11.16 -1.25
N ASP A 28 7.99 11.07 0.06
CA ASP A 28 7.39 12.14 0.86
C ASP A 28 8.52 12.98 1.49
N GLU A 29 8.65 14.23 1.06
CA GLU A 29 9.70 15.13 1.55
C GLU A 29 9.54 15.54 3.01
N GLY A 30 8.31 15.59 3.53
CA GLY A 30 8.04 15.94 4.92
C GLY A 30 8.37 14.79 5.86
N LEU A 31 8.07 13.56 5.46
CA LEU A 31 8.34 12.35 6.24
C LEU A 31 9.72 11.74 5.97
N LYS A 32 10.42 12.18 4.93
CA LYS A 32 11.71 11.65 4.47
C LYS A 32 11.67 10.14 4.26
N LEU A 33 10.61 9.64 3.64
CA LEU A 33 10.37 8.21 3.42
C LEU A 33 9.69 7.94 2.07
N PRO A 34 10.03 6.83 1.40
CA PRO A 34 9.32 6.39 0.21
C PRO A 34 7.92 5.85 0.56
N TYR A 35 7.00 5.92 -0.40
CA TYR A 35 5.65 5.36 -0.27
C TYR A 35 5.19 4.61 -1.52
N TRP A 36 4.31 3.65 -1.32
CA TRP A 36 3.50 3.03 -2.36
C TRP A 36 2.22 3.84 -2.60
N ILE A 37 1.75 3.88 -3.85
CA ILE A 37 0.42 4.36 -4.21
C ILE A 37 -0.41 3.12 -4.54
N ILE A 38 -1.49 2.91 -3.80
CA ILE A 38 -2.30 1.71 -3.87
C ILE A 38 -3.74 2.11 -4.21
N LYS A 39 -4.28 1.51 -5.27
CA LYS A 39 -5.69 1.64 -5.67
C LYS A 39 -6.54 0.65 -4.87
N ASN A 40 -7.61 1.16 -4.25
CA ASN A 40 -8.60 0.35 -3.55
C ASN A 40 -9.81 0.05 -4.44
N SER A 41 -10.65 -0.90 -4.01
CA SER A 41 -11.90 -1.32 -4.67
C SER A 41 -13.16 -0.72 -4.03
N TYR A 42 -13.04 0.09 -2.97
CA TYR A 42 -14.17 0.69 -2.23
C TYR A 42 -14.75 1.98 -2.85
N GLY A 43 -14.49 2.21 -4.13
CA GLY A 43 -14.98 3.39 -4.86
C GLY A 43 -14.22 4.69 -4.56
N ALA A 44 -14.53 5.73 -5.34
CA ALA A 44 -13.79 7.00 -5.30
C ALA A 44 -14.05 7.85 -4.05
N GLY A 45 -15.12 7.57 -3.30
CA GLY A 45 -15.44 8.28 -2.04
C GLY A 45 -14.55 7.88 -0.87
N TRP A 46 -13.83 6.76 -0.97
CA TRP A 46 -12.93 6.28 0.07
C TRP A 46 -11.51 6.85 -0.09
N GLY A 47 -10.84 7.15 1.02
CA GLY A 47 -9.44 7.57 1.02
C GLY A 47 -9.15 8.81 0.17
N GLU A 48 -8.05 8.78 -0.58
CA GLU A 48 -7.66 9.85 -1.49
C GLU A 48 -8.20 9.56 -2.90
N LYS A 49 -9.50 9.80 -3.14
CA LYS A 49 -10.17 9.50 -4.42
C LYS A 49 -10.12 8.01 -4.83
N GLY A 50 -10.26 7.11 -3.86
CA GLY A 50 -10.15 5.66 -4.05
C GLY A 50 -8.76 5.09 -3.86
N TYR A 51 -7.79 5.91 -3.45
CA TYR A 51 -6.39 5.50 -3.28
C TYR A 51 -5.92 5.67 -1.84
N ILE A 52 -4.86 4.94 -1.49
CA ILE A 52 -4.10 5.11 -0.25
C ILE A 52 -2.62 5.16 -0.58
N ARG A 53 -1.87 5.94 0.20
CA ARG A 53 -0.41 5.88 0.23
C ARG A 53 0.04 5.19 1.50
N THR A 54 1.01 4.30 1.42
CA THR A 54 1.58 3.63 2.60
C THR A 54 3.09 3.55 2.50
N ILE A 55 3.78 3.46 3.64
CA ILE A 55 5.24 3.47 3.65
C ILE A 55 5.79 2.30 2.84
N LYS A 56 6.70 2.61 1.93
CA LYS A 56 7.44 1.64 1.12
C LYS A 56 8.72 1.25 1.86
N ASP A 57 9.08 -0.03 1.80
CA ASP A 57 10.34 -0.60 2.31
C ASP A 57 10.62 -0.43 3.82
N ALA A 58 9.62 -0.05 4.63
CA ALA A 58 9.76 0.04 6.08
C ALA A 58 8.77 -0.88 6.81
N TYR A 59 9.26 -1.54 7.86
CA TYR A 59 8.45 -2.30 8.83
C TYR A 59 7.53 -3.37 8.24
N LYS A 60 7.83 -3.90 7.05
CA LYS A 60 7.00 -4.91 6.37
C LYS A 60 5.53 -4.49 6.32
N MET A 61 5.28 -3.20 6.13
CA MET A 61 3.98 -2.55 6.32
C MET A 61 2.84 -3.39 5.73
N CYS A 62 1.98 -3.93 6.60
CA CYS A 62 0.80 -4.73 6.25
C CYS A 62 1.05 -5.91 5.29
N GLY A 63 2.27 -6.43 5.16
CA GLY A 63 2.56 -7.48 4.18
C GLY A 63 2.40 -7.05 2.72
N VAL A 64 2.37 -5.73 2.41
CA VAL A 64 2.08 -5.19 1.05
C VAL A 64 2.96 -5.79 -0.06
N ALA A 65 4.17 -6.25 0.28
CA ALA A 65 5.12 -6.83 -0.67
C ALA A 65 5.28 -8.36 -0.54
N TYR A 66 4.40 -9.05 0.21
CA TYR A 66 4.52 -10.48 0.47
C TYR A 66 3.87 -11.34 -0.62
N GLU A 67 2.65 -11.00 -1.04
CA GLU A 67 1.91 -11.71 -2.10
C GLU A 67 1.65 -10.77 -3.29
N ALA A 68 2.74 -10.27 -3.88
CA ALA A 68 2.68 -9.37 -5.04
C ALA A 68 2.78 -10.16 -6.35
N TYR A 69 1.81 -9.97 -7.23
CA TYR A 69 1.77 -10.62 -8.55
C TYR A 69 1.54 -9.61 -9.67
N THR A 70 2.02 -9.94 -10.86
CA THR A 70 1.73 -9.20 -12.09
C THR A 70 1.38 -10.20 -13.20
N ALA A 71 0.53 -9.79 -14.14
CA ALA A 71 0.27 -10.58 -15.34
C ALA A 71 1.20 -10.13 -16.47
N LYS A 72 1.88 -11.07 -17.12
CA LYS A 72 2.60 -10.83 -18.38
C LYS A 72 1.69 -11.24 -19.53
N LEU A 73 1.32 -10.29 -20.38
CA LEU A 73 0.59 -10.56 -21.61
C LEU A 73 1.60 -10.75 -22.75
N SER A 74 1.41 -11.79 -23.56
CA SER A 74 2.19 -12.12 -24.76
C SER A 74 1.61 -11.49 -26.01
#